data_AF-A0A0K9UM70-F1
#
_entry.id   AF-A0A0K9UM70-F1
#
_cell.length_a   1.000
_cell.length_b   1.000
_cell.length_c   1.000
_cell.angle_alpha   90.00
_cell.angle_beta   90.00
_cell.angle_gamma   90.00
#
_symmetry.space_group_name_H-M   'P 1'
#
loop_
_entity.id
_entity.type
_entity.pdbx_description
1 polymer ?
#
loop_
_entity_poly.entity_id
_entity_poly.type
_entity_poly.pdbx_seq_one_letter_code
_entity_poly.pdbx_strand_id
1 'polypeptide(L)'
;MFNRVLVYKRTHTGDPNLAGDFGVNDCMGKVRGYDYDAVIGVGGIGHEPTRYGIQRKVNWVGINPTRFTNSVKKRCDIVRFSKFVLLEDQGPDFQMLAPLLAKRLYDNKARFLLSSLNEQELLEANTVIEHCLNLESIKKQGTYKSGCKSTCFPRKIVGNVT
;
A
#
# COMPACT_ATOMS: atom_id res chain seq x y z
N MET A 1 19.34 -5.37 8.76
CA MET A 1 19.14 -3.92 8.82
C MET A 1 19.28 -3.36 7.40
N PHE A 2 18.32 -2.55 6.96
CA PHE A 2 18.29 -1.90 5.65
C PHE A 2 18.90 -0.52 5.75
N ASN A 3 19.64 -0.10 4.71
CA ASN A 3 20.35 1.18 4.72
C ASN A 3 19.57 2.27 3.97
N ARG A 4 18.76 1.88 2.98
CA ARG A 4 17.97 2.82 2.18
C ARG A 4 16.50 2.43 2.25
N VAL A 5 15.75 3.17 3.05
CA VAL A 5 14.32 2.94 3.25
C VAL A 5 13.52 4.10 2.68
N LEU A 6 12.63 3.82 1.73
CA LEU A 6 11.65 4.77 1.24
C LEU A 6 10.44 4.79 2.18
N VAL A 7 10.19 5.90 2.86
CA VAL A 7 8.96 6.09 3.65
C VAL A 7 8.08 7.09 2.92
N TYR A 8 6.80 6.78 2.67
CA TYR A 8 5.93 7.72 1.95
C TYR A 8 4.47 7.71 2.41
N LYS A 9 3.78 8.83 2.16
CA LYS A 9 2.35 9.00 2.47
C LYS A 9 1.45 8.43 1.37
N ARG A 10 0.48 7.62 1.78
CA ARG A 10 -0.65 7.14 0.98
C ARG A 10 -1.90 7.94 1.31
N THR A 11 -2.74 8.14 0.30
CA THR A 11 -4.06 8.75 0.46
C THR A 11 -5.20 7.77 0.26
N HIS A 12 -4.95 6.64 -0.40
CA HIS A 12 -5.90 5.57 -0.71
C HIS A 12 -5.22 4.20 -0.65
N THR A 13 -6.05 3.16 -0.61
CA THR A 13 -5.62 1.75 -0.61
C THR A 13 -5.49 1.19 -2.04
N GLY A 14 -5.00 -0.05 -2.17
CA GLY A 14 -5.01 -0.77 -3.46
C GLY A 14 -3.82 -0.52 -4.39
N ASP A 15 -2.87 0.32 -3.97
CA ASP A 15 -1.52 0.39 -4.54
C ASP A 15 -0.50 0.49 -3.37
N PRO A 16 0.27 -0.57 -3.09
CA PRO A 16 0.42 -1.81 -3.85
C PRO A 16 -0.82 -2.70 -3.85
N ASN A 17 -0.91 -3.60 -4.85
CA ASN A 17 -1.96 -4.61 -4.89
C ASN A 17 -1.67 -5.76 -3.88
N LEU A 18 -2.58 -6.74 -3.79
CA LEU A 18 -2.44 -7.91 -2.92
C LEU A 18 -1.22 -8.80 -3.24
N ALA A 19 -0.65 -8.71 -4.44
CA ALA A 19 0.56 -9.42 -4.83
C ALA A 19 1.84 -8.65 -4.49
N GLY A 20 1.72 -7.46 -3.90
CA GLY A 20 2.87 -6.59 -3.59
C GLY A 20 3.37 -5.78 -4.78
N ASP A 21 2.58 -5.62 -5.84
CA ASP A 21 2.93 -4.79 -6.98
C ASP A 21 2.66 -3.32 -6.66
N PHE A 22 3.74 -2.57 -6.46
CA PHE A 22 3.72 -1.14 -6.23
C PHE A 22 3.84 -0.37 -7.54
N GLY A 23 2.91 0.55 -7.77
CA GLY A 23 2.80 1.36 -8.99
C GLY A 23 1.74 0.89 -9.98
N VAL A 24 0.89 -0.08 -9.62
CA VAL A 24 -0.21 -0.57 -10.48
C VAL A 24 -1.20 0.53 -10.85
N ASN A 25 -1.46 1.45 -9.93
CA ASN A 25 -2.28 2.64 -10.14
C ASN A 25 -1.42 3.89 -10.32
N ASP A 26 -0.11 3.69 -10.51
CA ASP A 26 0.93 4.70 -10.64
C ASP A 26 1.17 5.54 -9.37
N CYS A 27 0.95 4.93 -8.20
CA CYS A 27 1.26 5.57 -6.92
C CYS A 27 2.74 5.96 -6.84
N MET A 28 3.04 7.18 -6.39
CA MET A 28 4.39 7.77 -6.27
C MET A 28 5.17 8.02 -7.58
N GLY A 29 4.66 7.65 -8.76
CA GLY A 29 5.26 7.98 -10.06
C GLY A 29 6.77 7.68 -10.13
N LYS A 30 7.57 8.70 -10.50
CA LYS A 30 9.04 8.61 -10.64
C LYS A 30 9.77 8.24 -9.34
N VAL A 31 9.19 8.49 -8.16
CA VAL A 31 9.82 8.17 -6.87
C VAL A 31 10.03 6.66 -6.71
N ARG A 32 9.21 5.84 -7.38
CA ARG A 32 9.41 4.39 -7.42
C ARG A 32 10.75 3.99 -8.05
N GLY A 33 11.31 4.83 -8.91
CA GLY A 33 12.55 4.59 -9.64
C GLY A 33 13.81 4.88 -8.85
N TYR A 34 13.70 5.45 -7.64
CA TYR A 34 14.87 5.60 -6.77
C TYR A 34 15.38 4.24 -6.30
N ASP A 35 16.64 4.24 -5.87
CA ASP A 35 17.30 3.07 -5.29
C ASP A 35 17.01 3.00 -3.79
N TYR A 36 16.46 1.87 -3.35
CA TYR A 36 16.07 1.59 -1.98
C TYR A 36 16.02 0.09 -1.76
N ASP A 37 16.28 -0.32 -0.54
CA ASP A 37 16.31 -1.73 -0.13
C ASP A 37 14.94 -2.15 0.43
N ALA A 38 14.19 -1.19 1.00
CA ALA A 38 12.86 -1.40 1.55
C ALA A 38 11.94 -0.16 1.39
N VAL A 39 10.63 -0.38 1.50
CA VAL A 39 9.60 0.65 1.45
C VAL A 39 8.63 0.50 2.61
N ILE A 40 8.23 1.62 3.20
CA ILE A 40 7.17 1.73 4.20
C ILE A 40 6.10 2.68 3.65
N GLY A 41 4.91 2.16 3.38
CA GLY A 41 3.75 2.97 3.03
C GLY A 41 2.95 3.30 4.28
N VAL A 42 2.75 4.59 4.55
CA VAL A 42 1.97 5.06 5.72
C VAL A 42 0.82 5.94 5.29
N GLY A 43 -0.29 5.96 6.02
CA GLY A 43 -1.38 6.87 5.71
C GLY A 43 -1.03 8.33 6.03
N GLY A 44 -1.49 9.24 5.17
CA GLY A 44 -1.42 10.67 5.43
C GLY A 44 -2.34 11.13 6.58
N ILE A 45 -2.42 12.45 6.78
CA ILE A 45 -3.26 13.10 7.81
C ILE A 45 -4.49 13.83 7.24
N GLY A 46 -4.71 13.76 5.92
CA GLY A 46 -5.83 14.43 5.26
C GLY A 46 -7.12 13.61 5.26
N HIS A 47 -8.20 14.21 4.74
CA HIS A 47 -9.53 13.60 4.68
C HIS A 47 -9.57 12.25 3.95
N GLU A 48 -8.80 12.09 2.88
CA GLU A 48 -8.80 10.86 2.09
C GLU A 48 -8.24 9.67 2.87
N PRO A 49 -7.03 9.72 3.48
CA PRO A 49 -6.55 8.68 4.39
C PRO A 49 -7.53 8.34 5.52
N THR A 50 -8.22 9.34 6.09
CA THR A 50 -9.22 9.12 7.14
C THR A 50 -10.41 8.33 6.63
N ARG A 51 -10.92 8.65 5.42
CA ARG A 51 -12.03 7.90 4.79
C ARG A 51 -11.69 6.44 4.52
N TYR A 52 -10.43 6.16 4.19
CA TYR A 52 -9.94 4.79 3.99
C TYR A 52 -9.50 4.09 5.29
N GLY A 53 -9.60 4.75 6.46
CA GLY A 53 -9.20 4.17 7.75
C GLY A 53 -7.69 4.00 7.94
N ILE A 54 -6.88 4.55 7.03
CA ILE A 54 -5.42 4.36 7.01
C ILE A 54 -4.64 5.51 7.66
N GLN A 55 -5.32 6.58 8.07
CA GLN A 55 -4.69 7.79 8.63
C GLN A 55 -3.65 7.46 9.71
N ARG A 56 -2.42 7.95 9.53
CA ARG A 56 -1.28 7.74 10.45
C ARG A 56 -0.86 6.28 10.71
N LYS A 57 -1.44 5.31 10.02
CA LYS A 57 -1.11 3.89 10.17
C LYS A 57 -0.04 3.45 9.19
N VAL A 58 0.74 2.44 9.56
CA VAL A 58 1.60 1.71 8.63
C VAL A 58 0.75 0.78 7.79
N ASN A 59 0.60 1.07 6.50
CA ASN A 59 -0.31 0.33 5.64
C ASN A 59 0.34 -0.88 4.99
N TRP A 60 1.65 -0.81 4.70
CA TRP A 60 2.39 -1.93 4.14
C TRP A 60 3.90 -1.72 4.26
N VAL A 61 4.62 -2.84 4.21
CA VAL A 61 6.09 -2.87 4.07
C VAL A 61 6.50 -3.83 2.96
N GLY A 62 7.51 -3.45 2.20
CA GLY A 62 8.06 -4.26 1.11
C GLY A 62 9.59 -4.21 1.12
N ILE A 63 10.23 -5.35 0.87
CA ILE A 63 11.68 -5.54 0.99
C ILE A 63 12.24 -6.18 -0.28
N ASN A 64 13.47 -5.82 -0.62
CA ASN A 64 14.23 -6.32 -1.77
C ASN A 64 13.43 -6.13 -3.08
N PRO A 65 13.27 -4.87 -3.53
CA PRO A 65 12.45 -4.53 -4.68
C PRO A 65 13.05 -5.05 -6.00
N THR A 66 12.24 -5.75 -6.78
CA THR A 66 12.49 -6.15 -8.17
C THR A 66 11.63 -5.28 -9.09
N ARG A 67 12.24 -4.71 -10.15
CA ARG A 67 11.60 -3.75 -11.05
C ARG A 67 11.20 -4.41 -12.36
N PHE A 68 10.00 -4.11 -12.83
CA PHE A 68 9.43 -4.61 -14.08
C PHE A 68 8.99 -3.45 -14.96
N THR A 69 9.50 -3.42 -16.18
CA THR A 69 9.21 -2.43 -17.22
C THR A 69 7.82 -2.66 -17.85
N ASN A 70 6.76 -2.73 -17.04
CA ASN A 70 5.39 -3.04 -17.47
C ASN A 70 4.36 -2.01 -16.97
N SER A 71 4.79 -0.80 -16.65
CA SER A 71 3.90 0.25 -16.15
C SER A 71 3.02 0.84 -17.25
N VAL A 72 1.70 0.66 -17.12
CA VAL A 72 0.70 1.19 -18.07
C VAL A 72 0.78 2.72 -18.18
N LYS A 73 1.01 3.42 -17.05
CA LYS A 73 1.10 4.89 -17.01
C LYS A 73 2.52 5.43 -17.28
N LYS A 74 3.49 4.55 -17.59
CA LYS A 74 4.87 4.82 -18.06
C LYS A 74 5.74 5.80 -17.26
N ARG A 75 5.29 6.35 -16.12
CA ARG A 75 6.12 7.29 -15.34
C ARG A 75 7.30 6.63 -14.62
N CYS A 76 7.19 5.34 -14.32
CA CYS A 76 8.24 4.48 -13.77
C CYS A 76 7.76 3.03 -13.73
N ASP A 77 8.69 2.09 -13.59
CA ASP A 77 8.47 0.65 -13.44
C ASP A 77 7.48 0.30 -12.32
N ILE A 78 6.88 -0.88 -12.47
CA ILE A 78 6.17 -1.56 -11.38
C ILE A 78 7.22 -2.25 -10.52
N VAL A 79 7.08 -2.17 -9.20
CA VAL A 79 8.03 -2.74 -8.25
C VAL A 79 7.34 -3.86 -7.48
N ARG A 80 7.93 -5.05 -7.47
CA ARG A 80 7.50 -6.19 -6.63
C ARG A 80 8.55 -6.47 -5.57
N PHE A 81 8.12 -6.91 -4.40
CA PHE A 81 9.00 -7.17 -3.27
C PHE A 81 9.12 -8.68 -3.01
N SER A 82 10.30 -9.14 -2.59
CA SER A 82 10.48 -10.55 -2.24
C SER A 82 9.82 -10.91 -0.90
N LYS A 83 9.81 -9.95 0.03
CA LYS A 83 8.99 -10.00 1.24
C LYS A 83 8.07 -8.80 1.27
N PHE A 84 6.79 -9.05 1.52
CA PHE A 84 5.74 -8.06 1.47
C PHE A 84 4.71 -8.34 2.56
N VAL A 85 4.33 -7.30 3.29
CA VAL A 85 3.23 -7.34 4.27
C VAL A 85 2.30 -6.17 3.99
N LEU A 86 1.02 -6.47 3.76
CA LEU A 86 -0.04 -5.51 3.58
C LEU A 86 -0.96 -5.51 4.80
N LEU A 87 -1.15 -4.36 5.42
CA LEU A 87 -1.91 -4.19 6.67
C LEU A 87 -3.10 -3.21 6.52
N GLU A 88 -3.00 -2.25 5.60
CA GLU A 88 -4.00 -1.20 5.38
C GLU A 88 -4.47 -0.54 6.68
N ASP A 89 -5.74 -0.71 7.06
CA ASP A 89 -6.36 -0.15 8.26
C ASP A 89 -6.04 -0.95 9.54
N GLN A 90 -5.51 -2.17 9.42
CA GLN A 90 -5.04 -3.00 10.53
C GLN A 90 -3.60 -2.67 10.95
N GLY A 91 -2.97 -1.72 10.26
CA GLY A 91 -1.63 -1.26 10.56
C GLY A 91 -1.46 -0.67 11.95
N PRO A 92 -0.28 -0.84 12.58
CA PRO A 92 0.05 -0.11 13.80
C PRO A 92 0.11 1.40 13.53
N ASP A 93 -0.05 2.19 14.59
CA ASP A 93 0.17 3.63 14.51
C ASP A 93 1.65 3.93 14.22
N PHE A 94 1.90 4.69 13.16
CA PHE A 94 3.25 4.99 12.70
C PHE A 94 4.00 5.91 13.65
N GLN A 95 3.32 6.88 14.27
CA GLN A 95 3.98 7.80 15.20
C GLN A 95 4.41 7.10 16.49
N MET A 96 3.65 6.09 16.94
CA MET A 96 4.02 5.30 18.12
C MET A 96 5.28 4.47 17.89
N LEU A 97 5.47 3.92 16.69
CA LEU A 97 6.65 3.10 16.36
C LEU A 97 7.85 3.92 15.89
N ALA A 98 7.61 5.05 15.22
CA ALA A 98 8.63 5.86 14.56
C ALA A 98 8.35 7.37 14.72
N PRO A 99 8.47 7.91 15.94
CA PRO A 99 8.10 9.30 16.22
C PRO A 99 8.93 10.33 15.45
N LEU A 100 10.24 10.11 15.23
CA LEU A 100 11.08 11.06 14.48
C LEU A 100 10.70 11.07 13.00
N LEU A 101 10.51 9.90 12.39
CA LEU A 101 10.05 9.79 11.01
C LEU A 101 8.65 10.39 10.84
N ALA A 102 7.72 10.10 11.77
CA ALA A 102 6.37 10.64 11.72
C ALA A 102 6.38 12.17 11.82
N LYS A 103 7.14 12.73 12.76
CA LYS A 103 7.33 14.18 12.89
C LYS A 103 7.79 14.78 11.56
N ARG A 104 8.83 14.21 10.95
CA ARG A 104 9.37 14.73 9.69
C ARG A 104 8.42 14.58 8.51
N LEU A 105 7.65 13.48 8.45
CA LEU A 105 6.74 13.22 7.35
C LEU A 105 5.45 14.08 7.43
N TYR A 106 4.97 14.35 8.64
CA TYR A 106 3.73 15.08 8.88
C TYR A 106 3.95 16.59 9.09
N ASP A 107 4.86 16.98 9.98
CA ASP A 107 5.04 18.39 10.35
C ASP A 107 5.74 19.17 9.24
N ASN A 108 6.74 18.57 8.60
CA ASN A 108 7.45 19.19 7.48
C ASN A 108 6.71 19.00 6.15
N LYS A 109 5.47 18.48 6.18
CA LYS A 109 4.60 18.21 5.02
C LYS A 109 5.22 17.34 3.92
N ALA A 110 6.35 16.66 4.18
CA ALA A 110 7.06 15.86 3.20
C ALA A 110 6.18 14.73 2.63
N ARG A 111 6.21 14.53 1.31
CA ARG A 111 5.44 13.45 0.67
C ARG A 111 6.09 12.08 0.89
N PHE A 112 7.42 12.06 0.95
CA PHE A 112 8.25 10.88 1.20
C PHE A 112 9.60 11.28 1.81
N LEU A 113 10.30 10.30 2.38
CA LEU A 113 11.65 10.38 2.92
C LEU A 113 12.47 9.22 2.32
N LEU A 114 13.74 9.47 1.97
CA LEU A 114 14.64 8.44 1.45
C LEU A 114 16.12 8.75 1.74
N SER A 115 16.69 9.73 1.01
CA SER A 115 18.15 9.96 0.95
C SER A 115 18.73 10.77 2.12
N SER A 116 17.92 11.11 3.12
CA SER A 116 18.31 12.04 4.18
C SER A 116 17.88 11.56 5.56
N LEU A 117 17.67 10.24 5.72
CA LEU A 117 17.44 9.64 7.02
C LEU A 117 18.74 9.65 7.82
N ASN A 118 18.71 10.21 9.03
CA ASN A 118 19.81 10.06 9.99
C ASN A 118 19.77 8.67 10.65
N GLU A 119 20.78 8.36 11.47
CA GLU A 119 20.91 7.04 12.11
C GLU A 119 19.70 6.67 12.98
N GLN A 120 19.13 7.62 13.72
CA GLN A 120 17.95 7.38 14.57
C GLN A 120 16.69 7.15 13.73
N GLU A 121 16.49 7.94 12.68
CA GLU A 121 15.38 7.74 11.74
C GLU A 121 15.50 6.41 10.98
N LEU A 122 16.72 6.00 10.64
CA LEU A 122 16.96 4.71 10.01
C LEU A 122 16.71 3.55 10.98
N LEU A 123 17.08 3.71 12.26
CA LEU A 123 16.73 2.75 13.30
C LEU A 123 15.21 2.62 13.45
N GLU A 124 14.47 3.73 13.52
CA GLU A 124 13.01 3.72 13.55
C GLU A 124 12.41 3.04 12.31
N ALA A 125 12.93 3.32 11.11
CA ALA A 125 12.49 2.66 9.88
C ALA A 125 12.67 1.14 9.95
N ASN A 126 13.83 0.68 10.44
CA ASN A 126 14.09 -0.75 10.62
C ASN A 126 13.19 -1.38 11.69
N THR A 127 12.95 -0.70 12.82
CA THR A 127 12.00 -1.15 13.86
C THR A 127 10.60 -1.34 13.29
N VAL A 128 10.12 -0.39 12.48
CA VAL A 128 8.81 -0.50 11.83
C VAL A 128 8.76 -1.71 10.89
N ILE A 129 9.81 -1.91 10.08
CA ILE A 129 9.88 -3.05 9.16
C ILE A 129 9.87 -4.36 9.94
N GLU A 130 10.74 -4.51 10.94
CA GLU A 130 10.83 -5.71 11.77
C GLU A 130 9.51 -6.01 12.49
N HIS A 131 8.87 -4.99 13.07
CA HIS A 131 7.56 -5.13 13.69
C HIS A 131 6.53 -5.64 12.68
N CYS A 132 6.43 -5.02 11.51
CA CYS A 132 5.44 -5.39 10.50
C CYS A 132 5.68 -6.78 9.90
N LEU A 133 6.94 -7.21 9.78
CA LEU A 133 7.27 -8.56 9.29
C LEU A 133 6.76 -9.68 10.20
N ASN A 134 6.51 -9.39 11.48
CA ASN A 134 5.95 -10.34 12.43
C ASN A 134 4.40 -10.35 12.44
N LEU A 135 3.76 -9.50 11.64
CA LEU A 135 2.31 -9.42 11.52
C LEU A 135 1.81 -10.25 10.33
N GLU A 136 0.54 -10.66 10.40
CA GLU A 136 -0.10 -11.34 9.28
C GLU A 136 -0.49 -10.34 8.19
N SER A 137 0.00 -10.56 6.97
CA SER A 137 -0.43 -9.80 5.81
C SER A 137 -1.87 -10.12 5.46
N ILE A 138 -2.65 -9.09 5.11
CA ILE A 138 -3.96 -9.23 4.49
C ILE A 138 -3.81 -10.10 3.24
N LYS A 139 -4.55 -11.22 3.24
CA LYS A 139 -4.68 -12.11 2.09
C LYS A 139 -5.98 -11.79 1.38
N LYS A 140 -6.04 -12.09 0.07
CA LYS A 140 -7.28 -12.08 -0.69
C LYS A 140 -8.29 -12.97 0.06
N GLN A 141 -9.40 -12.43 0.53
CA GLN A 141 -10.54 -13.29 0.85
C GLN A 141 -10.82 -14.08 -0.43
N GLY A 142 -10.77 -15.40 -0.33
CA GLY A 142 -11.04 -16.29 -1.45
C GLY A 142 -12.31 -15.84 -2.14
N THR A 143 -12.25 -15.77 -3.47
CA THR A 143 -13.36 -15.51 -4.40
C THR A 143 -14.72 -15.66 -3.74
N TYR A 144 -15.47 -14.55 -3.59
CA TYR A 144 -16.92 -14.66 -3.52
C TYR A 144 -17.33 -15.54 -4.69
N LYS A 145 -17.92 -16.71 -4.40
CA LYS A 145 -18.59 -17.50 -5.42
C LYS A 145 -19.51 -16.51 -6.13
N SER A 146 -19.28 -16.30 -7.42
CA SER A 146 -20.27 -15.76 -8.33
C SER A 146 -21.42 -16.77 -8.33
N GLY A 147 -22.30 -16.65 -7.33
CA GLY A 147 -23.66 -17.12 -7.43
C GLY A 147 -24.31 -16.27 -8.50
N CYS A 148 -24.13 -16.69 -9.75
CA CYS A 148 -25.03 -16.34 -10.82
C CYS A 148 -26.41 -16.78 -10.33
N LYS A 149 -27.18 -15.85 -9.74
CA LYS A 149 -28.61 -15.96 -9.80
C LYS A 149 -28.97 -15.54 -11.21
N SER A 150 -28.83 -16.48 -12.14
CA SER A 150 -29.62 -16.50 -13.35
C SER A 150 -31.08 -16.58 -12.91
N THR A 151 -31.65 -15.44 -12.54
CA THR A 151 -33.09 -15.25 -12.75
C THR A 151 -33.27 -15.09 -14.25
N CYS A 152 -33.13 -16.20 -14.96
CA CYS A 152 -33.81 -16.44 -16.21
C CYS A 152 -35.30 -16.36 -15.87
N PHE A 153 -35.90 -15.18 -15.98
CA PHE A 153 -37.35 -15.10 -16.02
C PHE A 153 -37.79 -15.69 -17.35
N PRO A 154 -38.56 -16.79 -17.37
CA PRO A 154 -39.13 -17.29 -18.60
C PRO A 154 -40.12 -16.25 -19.13
N ARG A 155 -39.87 -15.82 -20.36
CA ARG A 155 -40.76 -15.01 -21.21
C ARG A 155 -42.09 -15.78 -21.36
N LYS A 156 -43.16 -15.39 -20.66
CA LYS A 156 -44.51 -15.83 -21.04
C LYS A 156 -44.95 -14.96 -22.23
N ILE A 157 -44.99 -15.57 -23.41
CA ILE A 157 -45.69 -15.03 -24.58
C ILE A 157 -46.91 -15.93 -24.85
N VAL A 158 -47.99 -15.25 -25.26
CA VAL A 158 -49.22 -15.74 -25.94
C VAL A 158 -50.25 -16.34 -24.97
N GLY A 159 -51.44 -15.76 -24.79
CA GLY A 159 -52.60 -15.64 -25.71
C GLY A 159 -53.75 -16.45 -25.04
N ASN A 160 -55.04 -16.16 -25.05
CA ASN A 160 -55.94 -15.55 -26.03
C ASN A 160 -57.24 -15.11 -25.32
N VAL A 161 -57.93 -14.13 -25.92
CA VAL A 161 -59.37 -14.08 -26.23
C VAL A 161 -60.37 -14.69 -25.23
N THR A 162 -61.23 -13.86 -24.67
CA THR A 162 -62.69 -13.88 -24.94
C THR A 162 -63.29 -12.51 -24.68
#